data_AF-A0A7L4LNX8-F1
#
_entry.id   AF-A0A7L4LNX8-F1
#
_cell.length_a   1.000
_cell.length_b   1.000
_cell.length_c   1.000
_cell.angle_alpha   90.00
_cell.angle_beta   90.00
_cell.angle_gamma   90.00
#
_symmetry.space_group_name_H-M   'P 1'
#
loop_
_entity.id
_entity.type
_entity.pdbx_description
1 polymer ?
#
loop_
_entity_poly.entity_id
_entity_poly.type
_entity_poly.pdbx_seq_one_letter_code
_entity_poly.pdbx_strand_id
1 'polypeptide(L)' 'EENSVIGNVALYGATSGDCWFRGVAGERFAVRNSGANVIVEAVGDHGCEYMTGGRVIVLGSIGRNFAAAMSGGIAYL' A
#
# COMPACT_ATOMS: atom_id res chain seq x y z
N GLU A 1 -11.71 -10.16 -0.65
CA GLU A 1 -12.39 -10.13 -1.97
C GLU A 1 -11.32 -10.37 -3.05
N GLU A 2 -11.64 -10.97 -4.21
CA GLU A 2 -10.62 -11.41 -5.20
C GLU A 2 -10.40 -10.46 -6.38
N ASN A 3 -11.24 -9.43 -6.52
CA ASN A 3 -11.22 -8.57 -7.70
C ASN A 3 -10.21 -7.42 -7.56
N SER A 4 -9.42 -7.21 -8.61
CA SER A 4 -8.57 -6.02 -8.75
C SER A 4 -9.43 -4.77 -8.94
N VAL A 5 -9.24 -3.77 -8.07
CA VAL A 5 -10.02 -2.51 -8.09
C VAL A 5 -9.16 -1.28 -8.31
N ILE A 6 -7.84 -1.39 -8.11
CA ILE A 6 -6.89 -0.32 -8.37
C ILE A 6 -5.60 -0.86 -8.98
N GLY A 7 -5.07 -0.12 -9.95
CA GLY A 7 -3.87 -0.50 -10.69
C GLY A 7 -2.58 -0.32 -9.90
N ASN A 8 -1.47 -0.48 -10.61
CA ASN A 8 -0.12 -0.39 -10.06
C ASN A 8 0.23 1.05 -9.64
N VAL A 9 1.18 1.19 -8.72
CA VAL A 9 1.81 2.47 -8.34
C VAL A 9 0.81 3.48 -7.74
N ALA A 10 -0.36 3.02 -7.29
CA ALA A 10 -1.30 3.86 -6.60
C ALA A 10 -0.69 4.46 -5.31
N LEU A 11 -1.03 5.72 -5.03
CA LEU A 11 -0.51 6.50 -3.89
C LEU A 11 1.00 6.77 -3.94
N TYR A 12 1.57 6.80 -5.13
CA TYR A 12 2.98 7.13 -5.33
C TYR A 12 3.34 8.47 -4.70
N GLY A 13 4.23 8.45 -3.71
CA GLY A 13 4.71 9.67 -3.06
C GLY A 13 3.65 10.45 -2.29
N ALA A 14 2.51 9.82 -1.95
CA ALA A 14 1.42 10.50 -1.25
C ALA A 14 1.91 11.09 0.08
N THR A 15 1.57 12.35 0.35
CA THR A 15 2.06 13.09 1.53
C THR A 15 1.01 13.31 2.62
N SER A 16 -0.28 13.15 2.29
CA SER A 16 -1.41 13.23 3.22
C SER A 16 -2.67 12.64 2.57
N GLY A 17 -3.73 12.44 3.37
CA GLY A 17 -5.04 11.98 2.90
C GLY A 17 -5.39 10.56 3.34
N ASP A 18 -6.67 10.22 3.20
CA ASP A 18 -7.22 8.91 3.57
C ASP A 18 -7.79 8.22 2.32
N CYS A 19 -7.51 6.94 2.13
CA CYS A 19 -7.97 6.14 0.99
C CYS A 19 -8.43 4.75 1.44
N TRP A 20 -9.57 4.29 0.92
CA TRP A 20 -10.14 2.98 1.25
C TRP A 20 -10.51 2.22 -0.02
N PHE A 21 -9.88 1.07 -0.22
CA PHE A 21 -10.07 0.21 -1.39
C PHE A 21 -10.69 -1.11 -0.98
N ARG A 22 -11.92 -1.34 -1.43
CA ARG A 22 -12.63 -2.61 -1.24
C ARG A 22 -12.25 -3.58 -2.38
N GLY A 23 -11.04 -4.13 -2.31
CA GLY A 23 -10.53 -5.10 -3.27
C GLY A 23 -9.01 -5.14 -3.34
N VAL A 24 -8.50 -5.83 -4.38
CA VAL A 24 -7.07 -6.06 -4.59
C VAL A 24 -6.42 -4.88 -5.31
N ALA A 25 -5.30 -4.40 -4.79
CA ALA A 25 -4.42 -3.44 -5.44
C ALA A 25 -3.29 -4.12 -6.21
N GLY A 26 -2.88 -3.49 -7.30
CA GLY A 26 -1.75 -3.92 -8.11
C GLY A 26 -0.38 -3.80 -7.42
N GLU A 27 0.67 -3.94 -8.21
CA GLU A 27 2.06 -3.90 -7.76
C GLU A 27 2.47 -2.48 -7.34
N ARG A 28 3.48 -2.39 -6.46
CA ARG A 28 4.03 -1.11 -5.96
C ARG A 28 2.97 -0.20 -5.34
N PHE A 29 1.92 -0.78 -4.77
CA PHE A 29 0.92 -0.01 -4.05
C PHE A 29 1.55 0.73 -2.87
N ALA A 30 1.20 2.01 -2.69
CA ALA A 30 1.75 2.89 -1.66
C ALA A 30 3.29 3.04 -1.71
N VAL A 31 3.90 2.84 -2.89
CA VAL A 31 5.33 3.08 -3.08
C VAL A 31 5.66 4.55 -2.76
N ARG A 32 6.67 4.77 -1.92
CA ARG A 32 7.05 6.10 -1.38
C ARG A 32 5.94 6.84 -0.64
N ASN A 33 4.92 6.16 -0.12
CA ASN A 33 3.95 6.82 0.77
C ASN A 33 4.70 7.50 1.92
N SER A 34 4.38 8.76 2.15
CA SER A 34 5.08 9.64 3.10
C SER A 34 4.10 10.33 4.06
N GLY A 35 2.81 9.97 4.04
CA GLY A 35 1.84 10.51 4.99
C GLY A 35 0.37 10.14 4.81
N ALA A 36 0.01 9.36 3.78
CA ALA A 36 -1.38 8.93 3.60
C ALA A 36 -1.75 7.75 4.51
N ASN A 37 -3.00 7.71 4.98
CA ASN A 37 -3.57 6.54 5.65
C ASN A 37 -4.44 5.75 4.67
N VAL A 38 -4.28 4.43 4.69
CA VAL A 38 -4.84 3.57 3.65
C VAL A 38 -5.39 2.29 4.24
N ILE A 39 -6.55 1.85 3.75
CA ILE A 39 -7.03 0.48 3.94
C ILE A 39 -7.24 -0.15 2.56
N VAL A 40 -6.76 -1.37 2.38
CA VAL A 40 -6.89 -2.16 1.17
C VAL A 40 -7.06 -3.64 1.53
N GLU A 41 -7.73 -4.42 0.70
CA GLU A 41 -7.96 -5.83 1.03
C GLU A 41 -6.80 -6.74 0.66
N ALA A 42 -6.06 -6.46 -0.41
CA ALA A 42 -4.86 -7.20 -0.78
C ALA A 42 -3.96 -6.34 -1.66
N VAL A 43 -2.67 -6.66 -1.72
CA VAL A 43 -1.68 -5.89 -2.47
C VAL A 43 -0.77 -6.84 -3.27
N GLY A 44 -0.43 -6.45 -4.50
CA GLY A 44 0.56 -7.15 -5.32
C GLY A 44 2.00 -7.04 -4.80
N ASP A 45 2.97 -7.37 -5.66
CA ASP A 45 4.40 -7.34 -5.29
C ASP A 45 4.89 -5.89 -5.03
N HIS A 46 5.91 -5.75 -4.18
CA HIS A 46 6.55 -4.48 -3.83
C HIS A 46 5.62 -3.46 -3.15
N GLY A 47 4.58 -3.91 -2.45
CA GLY A 47 3.74 -3.03 -1.63
C GLY A 47 4.55 -2.27 -0.57
N CYS A 48 4.23 -0.99 -0.36
CA CYS A 48 4.91 -0.09 0.58
C CYS A 48 6.42 0.08 0.35
N GLU A 49 6.93 -0.25 -0.83
CA GLU A 49 8.34 -0.05 -1.19
C GLU A 49 8.73 1.43 -1.00
N TYR A 50 9.86 1.69 -0.35
CA TYR A 50 10.34 3.05 -0.05
C TYR A 50 9.38 3.95 0.77
N MET A 51 8.38 3.39 1.45
CA MET A 51 7.49 4.16 2.32
C MET A 51 8.27 4.84 3.46
N THR A 52 7.99 6.12 3.70
CA THR A 52 8.68 6.95 4.72
C THR A 52 7.73 7.55 5.77
N GLY A 53 6.42 7.42 5.58
CA GLY A 53 5.40 7.93 6.50
C GLY A 53 3.99 7.49 6.12
N GLY A 54 3.03 7.71 7.01
CA GLY A 54 1.64 7.28 6.84
C GLY A 54 1.33 5.92 7.48
N ARG A 55 0.12 5.41 7.23
CA ARG A 55 -0.34 4.10 7.70
C ARG A 55 -0.99 3.30 6.58
N VAL A 56 -0.65 2.02 6.45
CA VAL A 56 -1.28 1.13 5.47
C VAL A 56 -1.82 -0.10 6.20
N ILE A 57 -3.11 -0.38 6.05
CA ILE A 57 -3.74 -1.58 6.57
C ILE A 57 -4.09 -2.46 5.37
N VAL A 58 -3.51 -3.66 5.31
CA VAL A 58 -3.85 -4.69 4.34
C VAL A 58 -4.65 -5.76 5.07
N LEU A 59 -5.88 -6.03 4.64
CA LEU A 59 -6.78 -6.98 5.32
C LEU A 59 -6.59 -8.45 4.88
N GLY A 60 -5.73 -8.67 3.90
CA GLY A 60 -5.57 -9.95 3.22
C GLY A 60 -4.15 -10.14 2.68
N SER A 61 -4.01 -10.81 1.54
CA SER A 61 -2.69 -11.22 1.06
C SER A 61 -1.84 -10.05 0.57
N ILE A 62 -0.52 -10.22 0.76
CA ILE A 62 0.50 -9.35 0.18
C ILE A 62 1.36 -10.13 -0.81
N GLY A 63 1.85 -9.43 -1.83
CA GLY A 63 2.86 -9.94 -2.74
C GLY A 63 4.26 -9.98 -2.11
N ARG A 64 5.22 -10.37 -2.95
CA ARG A 64 6.63 -10.51 -2.58
C ARG A 64 7.27 -9.16 -2.33
N ASN A 65 8.34 -9.16 -1.54
CA ASN A 65 9.19 -7.98 -1.29
C ASN A 65 8.41 -6.78 -0.72
N PHE A 66 7.35 -7.06 0.05
CA PHE A 66 6.58 -6.03 0.76
C PHE A 66 7.49 -5.27 1.74
N ALA A 67 7.27 -3.96 1.86
CA ALA A 67 8.02 -3.04 2.70
C ALA A 67 9.54 -2.98 2.39
N ALA A 68 9.95 -3.36 1.18
CA ALA A 68 11.35 -3.22 0.78
C ALA A 68 11.81 -1.76 0.87
N ALA A 69 12.89 -1.53 1.62
CA ALA A 69 13.41 -0.20 1.92
C ALA A 69 12.38 0.79 2.50
N MET A 70 11.34 0.29 3.18
CA MET A 70 10.42 1.12 3.99
C MET A 70 11.19 1.63 5.22
N SER A 71 11.40 2.95 5.29
CA SER A 71 12.18 3.61 6.34
C SER A 71 11.34 4.35 7.37
N GLY A 72 10.03 4.49 7.12
CA GLY A 72 9.10 5.13 8.07
C GLY A 72 7.63 4.87 7.76
N GLY A 73 6.76 5.11 8.76
CA GLY A 73 5.34 4.74 8.72
C GLY A 73 5.05 3.39 9.39
N ILE A 74 3.80 2.94 9.35
CA ILE A 74 3.36 1.66 9.94
C ILE A 74 2.47 0.91 8.94
N ALA A 75 2.77 -0.36 8.70
CA ALA A 75 1.91 -1.26 7.94
C ALA A 75 1.34 -2.36 8.86
N TYR A 76 0.04 -2.62 8.74
CA TYR A 76 -0.66 -3.74 9.38
C TYR A 76 -1.04 -4.75 8.30
N LEU A 77 -0.82 -6.03 8.58
CA LEU A 77 -1.00 -7.16 7.67
C LEU A 77 -1.90 -8.22 8.31
#